data_AF-A0A7J9D607-F1
#
_entry.id   AF-A0A7J9D607-F1
#
_cell.length_a   1.000
_cell.length_b   1.000
_cell.length_c   1.000
_cell.angle_alpha   90.00
_cell.angle_beta   90.00
_cell.angle_gamma   90.00
#
_symmetry.space_group_name_H-M   'P 1'
#
loop_
_entity.id
_entity.type
_entity.pdbx_description
1 polymer ?
#
loop_
_entity_poly.entity_id
_entity_poly.type
_entity_poly.pdbx_seq_one_letter_code
_entity_poly.pdbx_strand_id
1 'polypeptide(L)'
;MILHPVHLSFRNFQVTYLEPGQESEVEAENGSKVRIRATAGPVLGPPWQRPENGYLVISPQGQLTLYYEPHCVYNKDFLEKEHADIVITPVIKQLLPNFTLVSGQEDAVQLAKLLHAKFIVPMKNGDLDSKGFLASIVQGEGTIESFKELLSKELPDAKTLEPTPGEPLQIPPP
;
A
#
# COMPACT_ATOMS: atom_id res chain seq x y z
N MET A 1 -4.69 -21.33 39.41
CA MET A 1 -3.78 -21.51 38.26
C MET A 1 -3.44 -20.12 37.75
N ILE A 2 -2.34 -19.55 38.23
CA ILE A 2 -1.93 -18.17 37.92
C ILE A 2 -1.03 -18.26 36.69
N LEU A 3 -1.43 -17.64 35.57
CA LEU A 3 -0.61 -17.53 34.38
C LEU A 3 0.51 -16.52 34.68
N HIS A 4 1.76 -16.98 34.63
CA HIS A 4 2.92 -16.10 34.66
C HIS A 4 3.01 -15.30 33.36
N PRO A 5 3.30 -13.99 33.40
CA PRO A 5 3.63 -13.23 32.22
C PRO A 5 5.00 -13.69 31.71
N VAL A 6 5.03 -14.24 30.50
CA VAL A 6 6.28 -14.47 29.77
C VAL A 6 6.83 -13.10 29.39
N HIS A 7 7.86 -12.64 30.10
CA HIS A 7 8.69 -11.52 29.68
C HIS A 7 9.48 -11.93 28.43
N LEU A 8 8.94 -11.62 27.25
CA LEU A 8 9.73 -11.59 26.02
C LEU A 8 10.72 -10.43 26.14
N SER A 9 11.97 -10.74 26.48
CA SER A 9 13.09 -9.81 26.38
C SER A 9 13.38 -9.56 24.90
N PHE A 10 12.83 -8.48 24.36
CA PHE A 10 13.14 -8.02 23.00
C PHE A 10 14.56 -7.45 22.97
N ARG A 11 15.53 -8.22 22.44
CA ARG A 11 16.90 -7.76 22.22
C ARG A 11 17.03 -7.19 20.80
N ASN A 12 17.38 -5.90 20.72
CA ASN A 12 17.88 -5.14 19.57
C ASN A 12 16.95 -4.97 18.34
N PHE A 13 15.97 -4.07 18.41
CA PHE A 13 15.36 -3.48 17.21
C PHE A 13 16.15 -2.25 16.77
N GLN A 14 16.61 -2.21 15.51
CA GLN A 14 17.06 -0.97 14.87
C GLN A 14 15.83 -0.33 14.20
N VAL A 15 15.33 0.75 14.80
CA VAL A 15 14.17 1.49 14.28
C VAL A 15 14.67 2.73 13.54
N THR A 16 14.25 2.87 12.29
CA THR A 16 14.45 4.10 11.51
C THR A 16 13.11 4.77 11.31
N TYR A 17 12.96 5.99 11.82
CA TYR A 17 11.77 6.81 11.59
C TYR A 17 11.94 7.60 10.29
N LEU A 18 10.91 7.61 9.45
CA LEU A 18 10.89 8.36 8.19
C LEU A 18 9.67 9.28 8.14
N GLU A 19 9.91 10.57 8.06
CA GLU A 19 8.91 11.57 7.70
C GLU A 19 8.75 11.65 6.18
N PRO A 20 7.60 12.13 5.65
CA PRO A 20 7.44 12.37 4.22
C PRO A 20 8.60 13.15 3.62
N GLY A 21 9.17 12.66 2.52
CA GLY A 21 10.36 13.24 1.88
C GLY A 21 11.69 12.66 2.36
N GLN A 22 11.73 11.97 3.49
CA GLN A 22 12.93 11.30 3.98
C GLN A 22 13.11 9.94 3.32
N GLU A 23 14.37 9.50 3.25
CA GLU A 23 14.75 8.20 2.73
C GLU A 23 15.73 7.49 3.66
N SER A 24 15.75 6.16 3.56
CA SER A 24 16.72 5.29 4.19
C SER A 24 17.18 4.20 3.22
N GLU A 25 18.37 3.69 3.44
CA GLU A 25 18.90 2.54 2.71
C GLU A 25 19.00 1.36 3.68
N VAL A 26 18.46 0.22 3.28
CA VAL A 26 18.52 -1.04 4.04
C VAL A 26 19.35 -2.03 3.26
N GLU A 27 20.34 -2.62 3.92
CA GLU A 27 21.14 -3.71 3.38
C GLU A 27 20.42 -5.04 3.64
N ALA A 28 20.09 -5.76 2.57
CA ALA A 28 19.53 -7.10 2.64
C ALA A 28 20.61 -8.12 2.99
N GLU A 29 20.21 -9.33 3.41
CA GLU A 29 21.15 -10.40 3.82
C GLU A 29 22.17 -10.78 2.74
N ASN A 30 21.83 -10.59 1.46
CA ASN A 30 22.71 -10.84 0.32
C ASN A 30 23.66 -9.66 -0.01
N GLY A 31 23.73 -8.64 0.86
CA GLY A 31 24.56 -7.44 0.70
C GLY A 31 23.98 -6.42 -0.30
N SER A 32 22.81 -6.68 -0.87
CA SER A 32 22.16 -5.74 -1.78
C SER A 32 21.48 -4.60 -1.01
N LYS A 33 21.46 -3.41 -1.60
CA LYS A 33 20.95 -2.19 -0.97
C LYS A 33 19.61 -1.80 -1.56
N VAL A 34 18.58 -1.72 -0.72
CA VAL A 34 17.24 -1.28 -1.07
C VAL A 34 17.02 0.11 -0.51
N ARG A 35 16.58 1.05 -1.35
CA ARG A 35 16.23 2.39 -0.89
C ARG A 35 14.74 2.47 -0.58
N ILE A 36 14.39 3.04 0.55
CA ILE A 36 13.02 3.27 0.99
C ILE A 36 12.84 4.78 1.16
N ARG A 37 11.85 5.36 0.48
CA ARG A 37 11.50 6.77 0.60
C ARG A 37 10.06 6.90 1.05
N ALA A 38 9.84 7.66 2.12
CA ALA A 38 8.51 7.97 2.61
C ALA A 38 7.88 9.10 1.78
N THR A 39 6.60 8.96 1.50
CA THR A 39 5.77 9.93 0.77
C THR A 39 4.62 10.39 1.66
N ALA A 40 4.10 11.59 1.39
CA ALA A 40 2.97 12.11 2.17
C ALA A 40 1.67 11.40 1.75
N GLY A 41 1.08 10.66 2.67
CA GLY A 41 -0.26 10.10 2.55
C GLY A 41 -1.31 10.96 3.27
N PRO A 42 -2.48 10.40 3.55
CA PRO A 42 -3.63 11.13 4.09
C PRO A 42 -3.57 11.27 5.62
N VAL A 43 -4.32 12.25 6.15
CA VAL A 43 -4.68 12.30 7.57
C VAL A 43 -6.07 11.65 7.71
N LEU A 44 -6.11 10.36 8.04
CA LEU A 44 -7.37 9.59 8.16
C LEU A 44 -7.89 9.45 9.59
N GLY A 45 -7.16 10.03 10.54
CA GLY A 45 -7.54 10.09 11.95
C GLY A 45 -8.04 11.48 12.36
N PRO A 46 -8.09 11.75 13.66
CA PRO A 46 -8.38 13.09 14.16
C PRO A 46 -7.45 14.15 13.52
N PRO A 47 -7.89 15.41 13.40
CA PRO A 47 -7.14 16.43 12.65
C PRO A 47 -5.75 16.76 13.22
N TRP A 48 -5.43 16.30 14.44
CA TRP A 48 -4.10 16.41 15.06
C TRP A 48 -3.18 15.21 14.81
N GLN A 49 -3.66 14.17 14.13
CA GLN A 49 -2.85 13.01 13.78
C GLN A 49 -1.91 13.36 12.64
N ARG A 50 -0.68 12.81 12.68
CA ARG A 50 0.26 12.96 11.57
C ARG A 50 -0.28 12.22 10.34
N PRO A 51 0.01 12.72 9.12
CA PRO A 51 -0.28 11.96 7.90
C PRO A 51 0.38 10.57 7.97
N GLU A 52 -0.31 9.57 7.46
CA GLU A 52 0.30 8.27 7.22
C GLU A 52 1.19 8.33 5.97
N ASN A 53 2.20 7.46 5.90
CA ASN A 53 3.12 7.44 4.77
C ASN A 53 2.66 6.42 3.71
N GLY A 54 2.82 6.79 2.45
CA GLY A 54 3.11 5.82 1.38
C GLY A 54 4.61 5.59 1.28
N TYR A 55 5.06 4.52 0.63
CA TYR A 55 6.48 4.21 0.49
C TYR A 55 6.87 3.85 -0.93
N LEU A 56 7.90 4.52 -1.45
CA LEU A 56 8.65 4.08 -2.61
C LEU A 56 9.78 3.17 -2.15
N VAL A 57 9.81 1.95 -2.69
CA VAL A 57 10.84 0.94 -2.45
C VAL A 57 11.55 0.69 -3.77
N ILE A 58 12.83 1.03 -3.82
CA ILE A 58 13.63 1.01 -5.03
C ILE A 58 14.65 -0.11 -4.89
N SER A 59 14.61 -1.07 -5.82
CA SER A 59 15.53 -2.19 -5.84
C SER A 59 16.98 -1.70 -6.04
N PRO A 60 17.97 -2.54 -5.70
CA PRO A 60 19.36 -2.29 -6.07
C PRO A 60 19.48 -1.90 -7.55
N GLN A 61 20.32 -0.89 -7.81
CA GLN A 61 20.55 -0.33 -9.16
C GLN A 61 19.29 0.22 -9.88
N GLY A 62 18.17 0.41 -9.18
CA GLY A 62 16.95 0.99 -9.76
C GLY A 62 16.27 0.08 -10.80
N GLN A 63 16.51 -1.22 -10.75
CA GLN A 63 15.96 -2.18 -11.72
C GLN A 63 14.44 -2.34 -11.63
N LEU A 64 13.87 -2.09 -10.45
CA LEU A 64 12.45 -2.24 -10.17
C LEU A 64 12.05 -1.27 -9.06
N THR A 65 10.95 -0.57 -9.25
CA THR A 65 10.39 0.35 -8.23
C THR A 65 8.99 -0.08 -7.83
N LEU A 66 8.75 -0.12 -6.52
CA LEU A 66 7.47 -0.46 -5.92
C LEU A 66 6.94 0.74 -5.14
N TYR A 67 5.68 1.09 -5.33
CA TYR A 67 4.97 2.02 -4.49
C TYR A 67 3.93 1.30 -3.64
N TYR A 68 4.02 1.46 -2.32
CA TYR A 68 3.05 0.95 -1.35
C TYR A 68 2.19 2.11 -0.83
N GLU A 69 0.89 2.03 -1.04
CA GLU A 69 -0.09 3.03 -0.64
C GLU A 69 -1.23 2.36 0.14
N PRO A 70 -1.25 2.47 1.48
CA PRO A 70 -2.17 1.68 2.30
C PRO A 70 -3.64 2.05 2.14
N HIS A 71 -3.96 3.26 1.66
CA HIS A 71 -5.33 3.79 1.66
C HIS A 71 -5.86 4.19 0.30
N CYS A 72 -5.03 4.08 -0.75
CA CYS A 72 -5.31 4.61 -2.08
C CYS A 72 -5.62 6.14 -2.08
N VAL A 73 -5.09 6.87 -1.09
CA VAL A 73 -5.20 8.32 -0.99
C VAL A 73 -3.78 8.86 -0.84
N TYR A 74 -3.35 9.73 -1.75
CA TYR A 74 -1.94 10.09 -1.87
C TYR A 74 -1.78 11.56 -2.27
N ASN A 75 -0.65 12.14 -1.93
CA ASN A 75 -0.31 13.50 -2.37
C ASN A 75 0.14 13.48 -3.84
N LYS A 76 -0.72 13.98 -4.74
CA LYS A 76 -0.45 14.03 -6.19
C LYS A 76 0.80 14.87 -6.52
N ASP A 77 0.97 16.02 -5.88
CA ASP A 77 2.11 16.91 -6.12
C ASP A 77 3.44 16.23 -5.73
N PHE A 78 3.40 15.37 -4.72
CA PHE A 78 4.55 14.58 -4.31
C PHE A 78 4.89 13.51 -5.36
N LEU A 79 3.88 12.80 -5.89
CA LEU A 79 4.06 11.65 -6.77
C LEU A 79 4.20 11.99 -8.26
N GLU A 80 3.85 13.20 -8.70
CA GLU A 80 3.83 13.59 -10.13
C GLU A 80 5.17 13.38 -10.85
N LYS A 81 6.28 13.40 -10.11
CA LYS A 81 7.65 13.23 -10.66
C LYS A 81 8.24 11.86 -10.36
N GLU A 82 7.48 10.98 -9.72
CA GLU A 82 7.92 9.67 -9.30
C GLU A 82 7.43 8.60 -10.29
N HIS A 83 8.09 7.45 -10.30
CA HIS A 83 7.74 6.28 -11.11
C HIS A 83 7.69 5.06 -10.21
N ALA A 84 6.73 4.15 -10.47
CA ALA A 84 6.74 2.83 -9.85
C ALA A 84 6.24 1.77 -10.83
N ASP A 85 7.05 0.74 -11.07
CA ASP A 85 6.67 -0.39 -11.91
C ASP A 85 5.54 -1.22 -11.27
N ILE A 86 5.55 -1.29 -9.94
CA ILE A 86 4.59 -2.03 -9.13
C ILE A 86 3.87 -1.06 -8.20
N VAL A 87 2.55 -1.13 -8.15
CA VAL A 87 1.74 -0.42 -7.15
C VAL A 87 1.01 -1.44 -6.29
N ILE A 88 1.24 -1.40 -4.98
CA ILE A 88 0.47 -2.12 -3.97
C ILE A 88 -0.49 -1.13 -3.32
N THR A 89 -1.79 -1.28 -3.59
CA THR A 89 -2.82 -0.35 -3.11
C THR A 89 -4.17 -1.04 -2.96
N PRO A 90 -5.08 -0.55 -2.12
CA PRO A 90 -6.48 -0.97 -2.13
C PRO A 90 -7.12 -0.71 -3.49
N VAL A 91 -7.93 -1.67 -3.96
CA VAL A 91 -8.72 -1.53 -5.20
C VAL A 91 -10.22 -1.56 -4.94
N ILE A 92 -10.64 -1.94 -3.74
CA ILE A 92 -12.04 -1.92 -3.29
C ILE A 92 -12.16 -0.81 -2.26
N LYS A 93 -13.16 0.07 -2.41
CA LYS A 93 -13.39 1.16 -1.47
C LYS A 93 -13.94 0.60 -0.16
N GLN A 94 -13.55 1.19 0.96
CA GLN A 94 -14.20 0.96 2.26
C GLN A 94 -14.75 2.27 2.79
N LEU A 95 -16.03 2.26 3.10
CA LEU A 95 -16.81 3.44 3.44
C LEU A 95 -17.41 3.30 4.83
N LEU A 96 -17.41 4.41 5.56
CA LEU A 96 -18.29 4.67 6.70
C LEU A 96 -19.35 5.69 6.28
N PRO A 97 -20.46 5.82 7.03
CA PRO A 97 -21.40 6.92 6.81
C PRO A 97 -20.67 8.28 6.80
N ASN A 98 -20.69 8.96 5.65
CA ASN A 98 -20.06 10.26 5.40
C ASN A 98 -18.52 10.30 5.45
N PHE A 99 -17.83 9.15 5.42
CA PHE A 99 -16.36 9.14 5.46
C PHE A 99 -15.78 7.98 4.63
N THR A 100 -14.81 8.27 3.76
CA THR A 100 -14.08 7.23 3.01
C THR A 100 -12.88 6.80 3.84
N LEU A 101 -12.90 5.56 4.33
CA LEU A 101 -11.77 4.99 5.07
C LEU A 101 -10.63 4.64 4.12
N VAL A 102 -10.98 3.98 3.02
CA VAL A 102 -10.04 3.48 2.02
C VAL A 102 -10.63 3.73 0.65
N SER A 103 -9.88 4.41 -0.21
CA SER A 103 -10.24 4.64 -1.61
C SER A 103 -9.96 3.38 -2.45
N GLY A 104 -10.37 3.39 -3.71
CA GLY A 104 -10.19 2.25 -4.63
C GLY A 104 -10.82 2.52 -5.97
N GLN A 105 -10.96 1.47 -6.80
CA GLN A 105 -11.55 1.55 -8.13
C GLN A 105 -10.87 2.62 -9.00
N GLU A 106 -11.57 3.70 -9.34
CA GLU A 106 -11.07 4.78 -10.18
C GLU A 106 -9.81 5.44 -9.59
N ASP A 107 -9.75 5.60 -8.26
CA ASP A 107 -8.61 6.20 -7.57
C ASP A 107 -7.35 5.33 -7.73
N ALA A 108 -7.50 4.01 -7.69
CA ALA A 108 -6.40 3.07 -7.87
C ALA A 108 -5.88 3.06 -9.31
N VAL A 109 -6.79 3.21 -10.29
CA VAL A 109 -6.41 3.38 -11.71
C VAL A 109 -5.69 4.71 -11.91
N GLN A 110 -6.15 5.80 -11.29
CA GLN A 110 -5.45 7.09 -11.34
C GLN A 110 -4.05 7.02 -10.73
N LEU A 111 -3.88 6.31 -9.61
CA LEU A 111 -2.58 6.12 -8.98
C LEU A 111 -1.63 5.35 -9.90
N ALA A 112 -2.10 4.23 -10.46
CA ALA A 112 -1.33 3.44 -11.41
C ALA A 112 -0.93 4.26 -12.65
N LYS A 113 -1.84 5.12 -13.13
CA LYS A 113 -1.58 6.00 -14.28
C LYS A 113 -0.55 7.07 -13.96
N LEU A 114 -0.65 7.69 -12.78
CA LEU A 114 0.28 8.71 -12.31
C LEU A 114 1.71 8.18 -12.21
N LEU A 115 1.86 6.96 -11.70
CA LEU A 115 3.17 6.33 -11.47
C LEU A 115 3.68 5.49 -12.65
N HIS A 116 2.95 5.46 -13.77
CA HIS A 116 3.27 4.63 -14.93
C HIS A 116 3.43 3.13 -14.62
N ALA A 117 2.56 2.63 -13.74
CA ALA A 117 2.64 1.27 -13.23
C ALA A 117 2.36 0.20 -14.30
N LYS A 118 3.17 -0.86 -14.28
CA LYS A 118 2.98 -2.07 -15.10
C LYS A 118 2.20 -3.14 -14.36
N PHE A 119 2.38 -3.22 -13.04
CA PHE A 119 1.76 -4.22 -12.19
C PHE A 119 1.03 -3.57 -11.04
N ILE A 120 -0.23 -3.96 -10.82
CA ILE A 120 -1.01 -3.53 -9.67
C ILE A 120 -1.29 -4.76 -8.83
N VAL A 121 -0.91 -4.71 -7.55
CA VAL A 121 -1.14 -5.77 -6.57
C VAL A 121 -2.23 -5.29 -5.62
N PRO A 122 -3.47 -5.82 -5.74
CA PRO A 122 -4.57 -5.43 -4.88
C PRO A 122 -4.30 -5.77 -3.42
N MET A 123 -4.47 -4.80 -2.54
CA MET A 123 -4.51 -5.07 -1.10
C MET A 123 -5.88 -5.63 -0.71
N LYS A 124 -5.88 -6.77 0.01
CA LYS A 124 -7.11 -7.40 0.53
C LYS A 124 -7.49 -6.83 1.91
N ASN A 125 -7.55 -5.50 2.04
CA ASN A 125 -7.79 -4.82 3.32
C ASN A 125 -9.20 -5.06 3.89
N GLY A 126 -10.14 -5.49 3.04
CA GLY A 126 -11.51 -5.79 3.44
C GLY A 126 -11.78 -7.25 3.83
N ASP A 127 -10.82 -8.16 3.66
CA ASP A 127 -11.01 -9.58 3.99
C ASP A 127 -10.72 -9.84 5.48
N LEU A 128 -11.50 -9.14 6.32
CA LEU A 128 -11.37 -9.16 7.77
C LEU A 128 -12.66 -9.73 8.38
N ASP A 129 -12.54 -10.72 9.28
CA ASP A 129 -13.65 -11.16 10.15
C ASP A 129 -13.87 -10.09 11.23
N SER A 130 -14.61 -9.04 10.87
CA SER A 130 -14.92 -7.92 11.75
C SER A 130 -16.22 -8.17 12.53
N LYS A 131 -16.19 -7.93 13.84
CA LYS A 131 -17.32 -8.16 14.77
C LYS A 131 -17.68 -6.90 15.52
N GLY A 132 -18.97 -6.79 15.88
CA GLY A 132 -19.50 -5.68 16.68
C GLY A 132 -20.21 -4.60 15.85
N PHE A 133 -20.76 -3.61 16.54
CA PHE A 133 -21.63 -2.59 15.93
C PHE A 133 -20.94 -1.78 14.83
N LEU A 134 -19.68 -1.38 15.04
CA LEU A 134 -18.92 -0.60 14.05
C LEU A 134 -18.57 -1.39 12.79
N ALA A 135 -18.44 -2.72 12.88
CA ALA A 135 -18.24 -3.55 11.69
C ALA A 135 -19.47 -3.51 10.78
N SER A 136 -20.68 -3.44 11.35
CA SER A 136 -21.94 -3.46 10.60
C SER A 136 -22.20 -2.19 9.77
N ILE A 137 -21.48 -1.10 10.03
CA ILE A 137 -21.62 0.17 9.30
C ILE A 137 -20.55 0.36 8.23
N VAL A 138 -19.53 -0.50 8.16
CA VAL A 138 -18.50 -0.45 7.12
C VAL A 138 -19.05 -1.11 5.86
N GLN A 139 -18.98 -0.42 4.74
CA GLN A 139 -19.46 -0.91 3.45
C GLN A 139 -18.31 -0.98 2.45
N GLY A 140 -18.22 -2.10 1.72
CA GLY A 140 -17.33 -2.24 0.57
C GLY A 140 -18.02 -1.77 -0.70
N GLU A 141 -17.31 -1.01 -1.54
CA GLU A 141 -17.80 -0.61 -2.87
C GLU A 141 -16.80 -0.99 -3.96
N GLY A 142 -17.32 -1.64 -5.01
CA GLY A 142 -16.54 -2.18 -6.13
C GLY A 142 -16.06 -3.62 -5.90
N THR A 143 -15.54 -4.23 -6.96
CA THR A 143 -14.94 -5.57 -6.92
C THR A 143 -13.57 -5.57 -7.61
N ILE A 144 -12.83 -6.69 -7.49
CA ILE A 144 -11.57 -6.86 -8.22
C ILE A 144 -11.84 -6.90 -9.73
N GLU A 145 -12.95 -7.51 -10.16
CA GLU A 145 -13.35 -7.62 -11.56
C GLU A 145 -13.67 -6.25 -12.15
N SER A 146 -14.47 -5.43 -11.45
CA SER A 146 -14.77 -4.06 -11.91
C SER A 146 -13.50 -3.21 -12.00
N PHE A 147 -12.58 -3.37 -11.04
CA PHE A 147 -11.28 -2.71 -11.08
C PHE A 147 -10.45 -3.15 -12.30
N LYS A 148 -10.35 -4.46 -12.57
CA LYS A 148 -9.64 -4.98 -13.75
C LYS A 148 -10.21 -4.43 -15.05
N GLU A 149 -11.54 -4.35 -15.16
CA GLU A 149 -12.19 -3.75 -16.32
C GLU A 149 -11.81 -2.27 -16.50
N LEU A 150 -11.87 -1.47 -15.43
CA LEU A 150 -11.45 -0.06 -15.46
C LEU A 150 -9.97 0.07 -15.84
N LEU A 151 -9.10 -0.73 -15.22
CA LEU A 151 -7.67 -0.73 -15.48
C LEU A 151 -7.39 -1.03 -16.96
N SER A 152 -8.01 -2.07 -17.52
CA SER A 152 -7.79 -2.47 -18.92
C SER A 152 -8.22 -1.42 -19.95
N LYS A 153 -9.18 -0.57 -19.60
CA LYS A 153 -9.65 0.54 -20.44
C LYS A 153 -8.67 1.72 -20.43
N GLU A 154 -8.11 2.05 -19.26
CA GLU A 154 -7.25 3.22 -19.07
C GLU A 154 -5.75 2.94 -19.28
N LEU A 155 -5.32 1.72 -18.93
CA LEU A 155 -3.93 1.25 -18.95
C LEU A 155 -3.90 -0.19 -19.50
N PRO A 156 -4.08 -0.40 -20.82
CA PRO A 156 -4.23 -1.74 -21.41
C PRO A 156 -3.00 -2.65 -21.22
N ASP A 157 -1.82 -2.06 -21.04
CA ASP A 157 -0.57 -2.79 -20.84
C ASP A 157 -0.33 -3.15 -19.36
N ALA A 158 -1.07 -2.55 -18.43
CA ALA A 158 -0.94 -2.83 -17.01
C ALA A 158 -1.69 -4.11 -16.61
N LYS A 159 -1.13 -4.85 -15.65
CA LYS A 159 -1.69 -6.14 -15.19
C LYS A 159 -1.99 -6.11 -13.71
N THR A 160 -3.15 -6.64 -13.34
CA THR A 160 -3.47 -6.93 -11.94
C THR A 160 -2.88 -8.28 -11.54
N LEU A 161 -2.09 -8.32 -10.48
CA LEU A 161 -1.52 -9.54 -9.90
C LEU A 161 -2.12 -9.76 -8.52
N GLU A 162 -2.95 -10.79 -8.36
CA GLU A 162 -3.62 -11.06 -7.10
C GLU A 162 -2.75 -11.91 -6.17
N PRO A 163 -2.40 -11.41 -4.97
CA PRO A 163 -1.61 -12.18 -4.03
C PRO A 163 -2.47 -13.23 -3.30
N THR A 164 -1.88 -14.40 -3.07
CA THR A 164 -2.39 -15.40 -2.12
C THR A 164 -1.70 -15.21 -0.77
N PRO A 165 -2.45 -15.02 0.34
CA PRO A 165 -1.83 -14.89 1.66
C PRO A 165 -0.91 -16.06 2.00
N GLY A 166 0.31 -15.75 2.44
CA GLY A 166 1.32 -16.75 2.79
C GLY A 166 2.13 -17.30 1.61
N GLU A 167 1.80 -16.93 0.36
CA GLU A 167 2.56 -17.34 -0.82
C GLU A 167 3.32 -16.15 -1.42
N PRO A 168 4.62 -16.29 -1.75
CA PRO A 168 5.36 -15.25 -2.46
C PRO A 168 4.76 -14.97 -3.84
N LEU A 169 4.41 -13.71 -4.11
CA LEU A 169 3.99 -13.27 -5.42
C LEU A 169 5.22 -12.99 -6.29
N GLN A 170 5.34 -13.72 -7.41
CA GLN A 170 6.40 -13.49 -8.39
C GLN A 170 5.98 -12.39 -9.37
N ILE A 171 6.84 -11.39 -9.55
CA ILE A 171 6.62 -10.33 -10.53
C ILE A 171 7.27 -10.72 -11.86
N PRO A 172 6.53 -10.70 -12.98
CA PRO A 172 7.12 -10.94 -14.29
C PRO A 172 8.20 -9.91 -14.63
N PRO A 173 9.21 -10.27 -15.43
CA PRO A 173 10.16 -9.28 -15.94
C PRO A 173 9.41 -8.19 -16.75
N PRO A 174 9.87 -6.93 -16.66
CA PRO A 174 9.23 -5.77 -17.26
C PRO A 174 9.26 -5.71 -18.79
#